data_AF-A0ABD0XDF9-F1
#
_entry.id   AF-A0ABD0XDF9-F1
#
_cell.length_a   1.000
_cell.length_b   1.000
_cell.length_c   1.000
_cell.angle_alpha   90.00
_cell.angle_beta   90.00
_cell.angle_gamma   90.00
#
_symmetry.space_group_name_H-M   'P 1'
#
loop_
_entity.id
_entity.type
_entity.pdbx_description
1 polymer ?
#
loop_
_entity_poly.entity_id
_entity_poly.type
_entity_poly.pdbx_seq_one_letter_code
_entity_poly.pdbx_strand_id
1 'polypeptide(L)'
;MLYGNLHTNIRLISMETQPKVEFRNVGQMYFPQSRVECHYSLSSEHNWNNNDWIGLFKAGWTSVKEYSTFAWALTPEEYTDGANANCCVHFQASYLPRPSQEDYQFVYVDHTGNVCARSRLFTFSISKPFDELETLTEEQEEGEGEDLLLVVSRAQLLQTQLEQTLREQAELKKAQKEAEREKEREEGKSQKAKVEWERDREKLKQEISDLEEQRAAGGGRMEEMNGETKKYIYI
;
A
#
# COMPACT_ATOMS: atom_id res chain seq x y z
N MET A 1 65.16 -18.10 -8.13
CA MET A 1 64.78 -16.66 -8.09
C MET A 1 63.29 -16.59 -7.81
N LEU A 2 62.88 -15.52 -7.14
CA LEU A 2 61.70 -15.40 -6.29
C LEU A 2 60.33 -15.67 -6.96
N TYR A 3 59.44 -16.26 -6.17
CA TYR A 3 58.00 -16.41 -6.40
C TYR A 3 57.32 -15.04 -6.54
N GLY A 4 56.42 -14.90 -7.51
CA GLY A 4 55.51 -13.76 -7.64
C GLY A 4 54.06 -14.19 -7.47
N ASN A 5 53.62 -14.35 -6.22
CA ASN A 5 52.20 -14.53 -5.90
C ASN A 5 51.48 -13.18 -6.05
N LEU A 6 50.61 -13.05 -7.06
CA LEU A 6 49.62 -11.99 -7.13
C LEU A 6 48.53 -12.24 -6.07
N HIS A 7 48.77 -11.77 -4.85
CA HIS A 7 47.69 -11.56 -3.88
C HIS A 7 46.95 -10.29 -4.28
N THR A 8 45.85 -10.44 -5.00
CA THR A 8 44.92 -9.34 -5.27
C THR A 8 44.35 -8.87 -3.94
N ASN A 9 44.82 -7.72 -3.47
CA ASN A 9 44.35 -7.08 -2.24
C ASN A 9 42.87 -6.71 -2.41
N ILE A 10 41.98 -7.42 -1.73
CA ILE A 10 40.58 -7.00 -1.54
C ILE A 10 40.60 -5.78 -0.61
N ARG A 11 40.77 -4.58 -1.17
CA ARG A 11 40.69 -3.34 -0.40
C ARG A 11 39.26 -3.14 0.12
N LEU A 12 39.13 -2.90 1.41
CA LEU A 12 37.94 -2.29 2.01
C LEU A 12 37.72 -0.93 1.34
N ILE A 13 36.54 -0.75 0.72
CA ILE A 13 36.16 0.50 0.06
C ILE A 13 36.12 1.60 1.12
N SER A 14 36.92 2.66 0.91
CA SER A 14 37.06 3.83 1.77
C SER A 14 35.74 4.62 1.86
N MET A 15 35.39 5.12 3.06
CA MET A 15 34.10 5.77 3.37
C MET A 15 34.02 7.28 3.05
N GLU A 16 34.75 7.79 2.06
CA GLU A 16 34.77 9.24 1.75
C GLU A 16 34.45 9.63 0.29
N THR A 17 34.18 8.65 -0.58
CA THR A 17 33.75 8.91 -1.97
C THR A 17 32.39 8.27 -2.21
N GLN A 18 31.48 8.96 -2.89
CA GLN A 18 30.19 8.37 -3.27
C GLN A 18 30.42 7.02 -3.98
N PRO A 19 29.66 5.97 -3.64
CA PRO A 19 29.86 4.66 -4.23
C PRO A 19 29.57 4.74 -5.74
N LYS A 20 30.58 4.39 -6.53
CA LYS A 20 30.49 4.40 -8.01
C LYS A 20 29.49 3.38 -8.54
N VAL A 21 29.36 2.27 -7.83
CA VAL A 21 28.40 1.19 -8.10
C VAL A 21 27.75 0.79 -6.78
N GLU A 22 26.44 0.62 -6.75
CA GLU A 22 25.71 0.22 -5.55
C GLU A 22 24.64 -0.83 -5.88
N PHE A 23 24.60 -1.92 -5.12
CA PHE A 23 23.54 -2.93 -5.25
C PHE A 23 22.26 -2.46 -4.55
N ARG A 24 21.13 -2.58 -5.24
CA ARG A 24 19.79 -2.17 -4.78
C ARG A 24 18.92 -3.40 -4.55
N ASN A 25 17.97 -3.30 -3.62
CA ASN A 25 16.92 -4.32 -3.40
C ASN A 25 17.44 -5.76 -3.24
N VAL A 26 18.64 -5.93 -2.69
CA VAL A 26 19.23 -7.25 -2.45
C VAL A 26 18.40 -7.95 -1.38
N GLY A 27 17.77 -9.08 -1.62
CA GLY A 27 17.00 -9.81 -0.61
C GLY A 27 17.88 -10.33 0.53
N GLN A 28 17.26 -10.75 1.64
CA GLN A 28 17.98 -11.52 2.67
C GLN A 28 18.09 -13.00 2.27
N MET A 29 17.15 -13.47 1.45
CA MET A 29 17.08 -14.83 0.95
C MET A 29 16.58 -14.85 -0.50
N TYR A 30 17.04 -15.83 -1.28
CA TYR A 30 16.59 -16.08 -2.64
C TYR A 30 16.21 -17.55 -2.84
N PHE A 31 15.22 -17.79 -3.69
CA PHE A 31 14.78 -19.14 -4.05
C PHE A 31 15.63 -19.68 -5.20
N PRO A 32 16.38 -20.78 -5.01
CA PRO A 32 17.29 -21.30 -6.02
C PRO A 32 16.58 -21.89 -7.24
N GLN A 33 15.28 -22.21 -7.14
CA GLN A 33 14.46 -22.70 -8.25
C GLN A 33 13.85 -21.57 -9.10
N SER A 34 14.06 -20.31 -8.71
CA SER A 34 13.56 -19.14 -9.43
C SER A 34 14.70 -18.32 -10.03
N ARG A 35 14.40 -17.53 -11.07
CA ARG A 35 15.33 -16.51 -11.57
C ARG A 35 15.60 -15.49 -10.47
N VAL A 36 16.86 -15.14 -10.28
CA VAL A 36 17.25 -14.08 -9.33
C VAL A 36 17.58 -12.82 -10.09
N GLU A 37 16.88 -11.74 -9.74
CA GLU A 37 17.13 -10.40 -10.27
C GLU A 37 18.12 -9.67 -9.35
N CYS A 38 19.21 -9.19 -9.93
CA CYS A 38 20.21 -8.40 -9.24
C CYS A 38 20.13 -6.97 -9.78
N HIS A 39 19.61 -6.08 -8.93
CA HIS A 39 19.46 -4.66 -9.24
C HIS A 39 20.66 -3.88 -8.73
N TYR A 40 21.17 -2.95 -9.52
CA TYR A 40 22.29 -2.09 -9.13
C TYR A 40 22.17 -0.71 -9.80
N SER A 41 22.80 0.29 -9.21
CA SER A 41 22.90 1.64 -9.76
C SER A 41 24.35 1.98 -10.06
N LEU A 42 24.59 2.55 -11.24
CA LEU A 42 25.86 3.13 -11.67
C LEU A 42 25.82 4.64 -11.48
N SER A 43 26.89 5.20 -10.92
CA SER A 43 27.11 6.64 -10.82
C SER A 43 27.73 7.20 -12.11
N SER A 44 27.52 8.48 -12.37
CA SER A 44 28.24 9.26 -13.39
C SER A 44 29.78 9.17 -13.34
N GLU A 45 30.35 8.81 -12.19
CA GLU A 45 31.80 8.64 -12.02
C GLU A 45 32.32 7.24 -12.39
N HIS A 46 31.42 6.33 -12.80
CA HIS A 46 31.74 4.98 -13.22
C HIS A 46 31.64 4.86 -14.73
N ASN A 47 32.74 4.45 -15.37
CA ASN A 47 32.77 4.17 -16.79
C ASN A 47 32.42 2.69 -17.00
N TRP A 48 31.16 2.42 -17.32
CA TRP A 48 30.71 1.06 -17.61
C TRP A 48 31.41 0.49 -18.85
N ASN A 49 31.74 -0.80 -18.82
CA ASN A 49 32.24 -1.53 -19.98
C ASN A 49 31.40 -2.78 -20.25
N ASN A 50 31.30 -3.19 -21.51
CA ASN A 50 30.58 -4.40 -21.92
C ASN A 50 31.24 -5.70 -21.41
N ASN A 51 32.48 -5.63 -20.91
CA ASN A 51 33.18 -6.73 -20.25
C ASN A 51 33.12 -6.64 -18.71
N ASP A 52 32.38 -5.69 -18.15
CA ASP A 52 32.08 -5.68 -16.72
C ASP A 52 31.08 -6.80 -16.41
N TRP A 53 31.17 -7.36 -15.21
CA TRP A 53 30.31 -8.47 -14.82
C TRP A 53 30.00 -8.46 -13.33
N ILE A 54 28.88 -9.08 -12.99
CA ILE A 54 28.46 -9.28 -11.62
C ILE A 54 28.57 -10.76 -11.32
N GLY A 55 29.43 -11.08 -10.35
CA GLY A 55 29.58 -12.43 -9.85
C GLY A 55 28.74 -12.67 -8.60
N LEU A 56 28.28 -13.91 -8.48
CA LEU A 56 27.76 -14.45 -7.24
C LEU A 56 28.88 -15.19 -6.51
N PHE A 57 29.22 -14.75 -5.31
CA PHE A 57 30.31 -15.31 -4.53
C PHE A 57 29.81 -15.86 -3.20
N LYS A 58 30.35 -17.00 -2.79
CA LYS A 58 30.19 -17.52 -1.42
C LYS A 58 30.95 -16.61 -0.45
N ALA A 59 30.40 -16.35 0.73
CA ALA A 59 31.06 -15.58 1.78
C ALA A 59 32.45 -16.16 2.10
N GLY A 60 33.42 -15.27 2.37
CA GLY A 60 34.80 -15.66 2.66
C GLY A 60 35.70 -15.88 1.43
N TRP A 61 35.23 -15.58 0.22
CA TRP A 61 36.06 -15.59 -1.00
C TRP A 61 37.28 -14.66 -0.87
N THR A 62 38.42 -15.08 -1.45
CA THR A 62 39.69 -14.32 -1.42
C THR A 62 40.15 -13.87 -2.80
N SER A 63 39.62 -14.49 -3.85
CA SER A 63 39.91 -14.17 -5.25
C SER A 63 38.63 -14.01 -6.06
N VAL A 64 38.63 -13.08 -7.00
CA VAL A 64 37.57 -12.93 -8.01
C VAL A 64 37.37 -14.18 -8.88
N LYS A 65 38.31 -15.13 -8.87
CA LYS A 65 38.18 -16.43 -9.56
C LYS A 65 37.30 -17.44 -8.82
N GLU A 66 36.92 -17.17 -7.56
CA GLU A 66 36.09 -18.04 -6.73
C GLU A 66 34.58 -17.78 -6.90
N TYR A 67 34.17 -17.19 -8.03
CA TYR A 67 32.75 -16.96 -8.31
C TYR A 67 32.02 -18.29 -8.48
N SER A 68 30.80 -18.39 -7.95
CA SER A 68 29.90 -19.53 -8.15
C SER A 68 29.23 -19.47 -9.53
N THR A 69 28.76 -18.28 -9.91
CA THR A 69 28.20 -17.99 -11.24
C THR A 69 28.35 -16.50 -11.51
N PHE A 70 28.15 -16.07 -12.76
CA PHE A 70 28.26 -14.67 -13.16
C PHE A 70 27.21 -14.29 -14.20
N ALA A 71 26.97 -12.99 -14.31
CA ALA A 71 26.22 -12.37 -15.39
C ALA A 71 26.98 -11.13 -15.87
N TRP A 72 27.00 -10.87 -17.18
CA TRP A 72 27.55 -9.63 -17.72
C TRP A 72 26.72 -8.44 -17.22
N ALA A 73 27.41 -7.36 -16.84
CA ALA A 73 26.76 -6.12 -16.42
C ALA A 73 26.06 -5.50 -17.64
N LEU A 74 24.75 -5.31 -17.56
CA LEU A 74 23.94 -4.73 -18.63
C LEU A 74 23.59 -3.29 -18.28
N THR A 75 23.62 -2.42 -19.27
CA THR A 75 23.07 -1.06 -19.16
C THR A 75 21.76 -0.98 -19.95
N PRO A 76 20.86 -0.04 -19.60
CA PRO A 76 19.69 0.27 -20.42
C PRO A 76 20.09 0.63 -21.86
N GLU A 77 19.23 0.34 -22.85
CA GLU A 77 19.52 0.61 -24.27
C GLU A 77 19.82 2.10 -24.55
N GLU A 78 19.29 3.01 -23.74
CA GLU A 78 19.48 4.46 -23.84
C GLU A 78 20.65 4.98 -22.97
N TYR A 79 21.53 4.10 -22.48
CA TYR A 79 22.61 4.50 -21.58
C TYR A 79 23.61 5.44 -22.26
N THR A 80 23.76 6.62 -21.67
CA THR A 80 24.81 7.59 -22.01
C THR A 80 25.96 7.49 -21.02
N ASP A 81 27.19 7.42 -21.53
CA ASP A 81 28.41 7.40 -20.70
C ASP A 81 28.43 8.61 -19.75
N GLY A 82 28.73 8.36 -18.47
CA GLY A 82 28.70 9.39 -17.43
C GLY A 82 27.32 9.78 -16.89
N ALA A 83 26.24 9.06 -17.22
CA ALA A 83 24.93 9.25 -16.57
C ALA A 83 24.69 8.26 -15.43
N ASN A 84 23.89 8.69 -14.44
CA ASN A 84 23.41 7.78 -13.40
C ASN A 84 22.38 6.82 -14.01
N ALA A 85 22.55 5.51 -13.81
CA ALA A 85 21.67 4.51 -14.40
C ALA A 85 21.32 3.41 -13.40
N ASN A 86 20.04 3.01 -13.37
CA ASN A 86 19.58 1.81 -12.69
C ASN A 86 19.59 0.65 -13.68
N CYS A 87 20.22 -0.44 -13.29
CA CYS A 87 20.49 -1.59 -14.12
C CYS A 87 19.99 -2.86 -13.42
N CYS A 88 19.66 -3.88 -14.20
CA CYS A 88 19.25 -5.17 -13.68
C CYS A 88 19.86 -6.31 -14.52
N VAL A 89 20.52 -7.23 -13.83
CA VAL A 89 21.00 -8.48 -14.42
C VAL A 89 20.30 -9.66 -13.78
N HIS A 90 20.34 -10.78 -14.50
CA HIS A 90 19.51 -11.92 -14.16
C HIS A 90 20.32 -13.20 -14.10
N PHE A 91 20.26 -13.85 -12.96
CA PHE A 91 20.86 -15.16 -12.75
C PHE A 91 19.81 -16.24 -13.00
N GLN A 92 20.09 -17.14 -13.95
CA GLN A 92 19.22 -18.26 -14.28
C GLN A 92 19.27 -19.33 -13.19
N ALA A 93 18.12 -19.90 -12.86
CA ALA A 93 17.97 -20.88 -11.78
C ALA A 93 18.92 -22.09 -11.91
N SER A 94 19.22 -22.53 -13.15
CA SER A 94 20.12 -23.64 -13.42
C SER A 94 21.56 -23.44 -12.95
N TYR A 95 21.98 -22.19 -12.74
CA TYR A 95 23.33 -21.84 -12.29
C TYR A 95 23.37 -21.32 -10.86
N LEU A 96 22.22 -21.28 -10.17
CA LEU A 96 22.17 -20.83 -8.79
C LEU A 96 22.66 -21.92 -7.84
N PRO A 97 23.28 -21.53 -6.70
CA PRO A 97 23.64 -22.46 -5.65
C PRO A 97 22.43 -23.24 -5.15
N ARG A 98 22.69 -24.48 -4.71
CA ARG A 98 21.65 -25.28 -4.05
C ARG A 98 21.26 -24.67 -2.71
N PRO A 99 20.03 -24.94 -2.23
CA PRO A 99 19.59 -24.50 -0.91
C PRO A 99 20.61 -24.92 0.16
N SER A 100 21.12 -23.96 0.93
CA SER A 100 22.15 -24.19 1.96
C SER A 100 22.13 -23.08 3.01
N GLN A 101 22.82 -23.30 4.13
CA GLN A 101 23.05 -22.28 5.18
C GLN A 101 24.26 -21.38 4.85
N GLU A 102 24.73 -21.43 3.61
CA GLU A 102 25.90 -20.69 3.17
C GLU A 102 25.48 -19.29 2.72
N ASP A 103 26.19 -18.29 3.19
CA ASP A 103 25.99 -16.90 2.78
C ASP A 103 26.66 -16.65 1.43
N TYR A 104 26.00 -15.85 0.61
CA TYR A 104 26.46 -15.38 -0.69
C TYR A 104 26.34 -13.86 -0.78
N GLN A 105 27.04 -13.27 -1.74
CA GLN A 105 26.94 -11.86 -2.09
C GLN A 105 27.15 -11.65 -3.58
N PHE A 106 26.54 -10.59 -4.10
CA PHE A 106 26.85 -10.06 -5.41
C PHE A 106 28.11 -9.20 -5.33
N VAL A 107 28.95 -9.29 -6.34
CA VAL A 107 30.18 -8.52 -6.47
C VAL A 107 30.27 -8.00 -7.89
N TYR A 108 30.40 -6.68 -8.03
CA TYR A 108 30.63 -6.05 -9.32
C TYR A 108 32.13 -6.01 -9.60
N VAL A 109 32.53 -6.54 -10.75
CA VAL A 109 33.91 -6.59 -11.20
C VAL A 109 34.01 -5.89 -12.55
N ASP A 110 34.91 -4.92 -12.65
CA ASP A 110 35.15 -4.21 -13.90
C ASP A 110 35.94 -5.04 -14.91
N HIS A 111 36.03 -4.55 -16.15
CA HIS A 111 36.79 -5.15 -17.24
C HIS A 111 38.28 -5.33 -16.94
N THR A 112 38.83 -4.64 -15.93
CA THR A 112 40.22 -4.78 -15.49
C THR A 112 40.40 -5.85 -14.39
N GLY A 113 39.30 -6.39 -13.88
CA GLY A 113 39.28 -7.39 -12.81
C GLY A 113 39.25 -6.82 -11.40
N ASN A 114 39.01 -5.52 -11.25
CA ASN A 114 38.90 -4.88 -9.93
C ASN A 114 37.47 -4.94 -9.39
N VAL A 115 37.36 -5.06 -8.08
CA VAL A 115 36.07 -5.13 -7.38
C VAL A 115 35.57 -3.71 -7.09
N CYS A 116 34.48 -3.32 -7.74
CA CYS A 116 33.91 -1.97 -7.60
C CYS A 116 32.87 -1.89 -6.50
N ALA A 117 32.11 -2.96 -6.26
CA ALA A 117 31.05 -3.00 -5.26
C ALA A 117 30.81 -4.41 -4.72
N ARG A 118 30.26 -4.49 -3.51
CA ARG A 118 29.84 -5.73 -2.86
C ARG A 118 28.47 -5.52 -2.22
N SER A 119 27.56 -6.46 -2.40
CA SER A 119 26.25 -6.41 -1.76
C SER A 119 26.33 -6.80 -0.29
N ARG A 120 25.20 -6.62 0.43
CA ARG A 120 24.95 -7.35 1.67
C ARG A 120 24.91 -8.87 1.43
N LEU A 121 25.20 -9.64 2.47
CA LEU A 121 25.10 -11.10 2.45
C LEU A 121 23.64 -11.57 2.39
N PHE A 122 23.41 -12.69 1.72
CA PHE A 122 22.12 -13.36 1.60
C PHE A 122 22.29 -14.87 1.41
N THR A 123 21.24 -15.65 1.63
CA THR A 123 21.27 -17.12 1.49
C THR A 123 20.39 -17.61 0.35
N PHE A 124 20.70 -18.80 -0.17
CA PHE A 124 19.76 -19.55 -1.02
C PHE A 124 19.03 -20.57 -0.17
N SER A 125 17.73 -20.40 -0.03
CA SER A 125 16.89 -21.30 0.75
C SER A 125 15.55 -21.50 0.06
N ILE A 126 15.06 -22.72 0.12
CA ILE A 126 13.64 -22.98 -0.14
C ILE A 126 13.00 -22.79 1.22
N SER A 127 12.25 -21.70 1.40
CA SER A 127 11.35 -21.60 2.55
C SER A 127 10.56 -22.89 2.61
N LYS A 128 10.72 -23.67 3.70
CA LYS A 128 9.76 -24.74 3.96
C LYS A 128 8.38 -24.08 3.95
N PRO A 129 7.42 -24.56 3.15
CA PRO A 129 6.07 -24.06 3.27
C PRO A 129 5.61 -24.40 4.68
N PHE A 130 5.49 -23.39 5.54
CA PHE A 130 4.59 -23.43 6.68
C PHE A 130 4.79 -24.60 7.67
N ASP A 131 5.83 -24.50 8.51
CA ASP A 131 5.99 -25.38 9.69
C ASP A 131 5.83 -24.57 10.99
N GLU A 132 4.89 -23.61 10.99
CA GLU A 132 4.40 -22.97 12.20
C GLU A 132 3.01 -23.56 12.49
N LEU A 133 3.04 -24.79 13.03
CA LEU A 133 1.86 -25.44 13.59
C LEU A 133 1.54 -24.72 14.90
N GLU A 134 0.40 -24.04 14.94
CA GLU A 134 -0.12 -23.44 16.17
C GLU A 134 -1.04 -24.45 16.86
N THR A 135 -0.69 -24.81 18.09
CA THR A 135 -1.48 -25.71 18.92
C THR A 135 -2.60 -24.90 19.59
N LEU A 136 -3.85 -25.18 19.23
CA LEU A 136 -5.00 -24.68 19.97
C LEU A 136 -5.35 -25.69 21.07
N THR A 137 -5.33 -25.27 22.32
CA THR A 137 -5.94 -26.01 23.44
C THR A 137 -7.37 -25.52 23.58
N GLU A 138 -8.36 -26.37 23.28
CA GLU A 138 -9.74 -26.12 23.72
C GLU A 138 -9.81 -26.48 25.20
N GLU A 139 -9.93 -25.48 26.08
CA GLU A 139 -10.28 -25.73 27.48
C GLU A 139 -11.76 -26.17 27.51
N GLN A 140 -12.01 -27.47 27.47
CA GLN A 140 -13.32 -28.01 27.83
C GLN A 140 -13.43 -28.02 29.37
N GLU A 141 -14.31 -27.17 29.90
CA GLU A 141 -14.80 -27.32 31.26
C GLU A 141 -15.54 -28.66 31.40
N GLU A 142 -15.02 -29.47 32.32
CA GLU A 142 -15.65 -30.61 33.00
C GLU A 142 -15.96 -31.86 32.16
N GLY A 143 -14.99 -32.76 32.10
CA GLY A 143 -15.22 -34.19 31.91
C GLY A 143 -13.92 -34.95 31.75
N GLU A 144 -13.68 -35.98 32.57
CA GLU A 144 -12.58 -36.93 32.39
C GLU A 144 -12.69 -37.60 31.01
N GLY A 145 -12.02 -37.01 30.01
CA GLY A 145 -11.93 -37.48 28.64
C GLY A 145 -10.68 -36.87 28.03
N GLU A 146 -9.86 -37.69 27.38
CA GLU A 146 -8.55 -37.32 26.85
C GLU A 146 -8.58 -35.99 26.09
N ASP A 147 -7.76 -35.03 26.54
CA ASP A 147 -7.57 -33.71 25.95
C ASP A 147 -7.11 -33.87 24.48
N LEU A 148 -8.05 -33.80 23.53
CA LEU A 148 -7.77 -34.03 22.12
C LEU A 148 -7.22 -32.74 21.49
N LEU A 149 -5.90 -32.65 21.39
CA LEU A 149 -5.22 -31.54 20.72
C LEU A 149 -5.54 -31.54 19.21
N LEU A 150 -6.36 -30.58 18.78
CA LEU A 150 -6.65 -30.37 17.36
C LEU A 150 -5.52 -29.54 16.70
N VAL A 151 -4.71 -30.21 15.89
CA VAL A 151 -3.66 -29.56 15.11
C VAL A 151 -4.27 -29.05 13.81
N VAL A 152 -4.58 -27.74 13.75
CA VAL A 152 -5.03 -27.06 12.54
C VAL A 152 -3.87 -26.26 11.96
N SER A 153 -3.69 -26.31 10.63
CA SER A 153 -2.65 -25.48 10.02
C SER A 153 -3.00 -24.00 10.17
N ARG A 154 -1.99 -23.15 10.46
CA ARG A 154 -2.18 -21.69 10.54
C ARG A 154 -2.79 -21.11 9.25
N ALA A 155 -2.56 -21.74 8.09
CA ALA A 155 -3.21 -21.37 6.84
C ALA A 155 -4.74 -21.56 6.88
N GLN A 156 -5.22 -22.68 7.42
CA GLN A 156 -6.66 -22.94 7.60
C GLN A 156 -7.27 -22.00 8.63
N LEU A 157 -6.55 -21.68 9.72
CA LEU A 157 -7.02 -20.70 10.72
C LEU A 157 -7.18 -19.31 10.10
N LEU A 158 -6.15 -18.83 9.39
CA LEU A 158 -6.18 -17.55 8.71
C LEU A 158 -7.25 -17.50 7.61
N GLN A 159 -7.43 -18.60 6.87
CA GLN A 159 -8.49 -18.70 5.88
C GLN A 159 -9.87 -18.58 6.52
N THR A 160 -10.09 -19.27 7.65
CA THR A 160 -11.36 -19.19 8.40
C THR A 160 -11.62 -17.78 8.90
N GLN A 161 -10.62 -17.12 9.49
CA GLN A 161 -10.72 -15.73 9.95
C GLN A 161 -10.99 -14.76 8.80
N LEU A 162 -10.34 -14.96 7.65
CA LEU A 162 -10.56 -14.17 6.45
C LEU A 162 -12.00 -14.33 5.94
N GLU A 163 -12.50 -15.56 5.86
CA GLU A 163 -13.88 -15.84 5.46
C GLU A 163 -14.90 -15.21 6.42
N GLN A 164 -14.67 -15.28 7.73
CA GLN A 164 -15.51 -14.62 8.74
C GLN A 164 -15.53 -13.11 8.54
N THR A 165 -14.35 -12.48 8.43
CA THR A 165 -14.21 -11.04 8.22
C THR A 165 -14.93 -10.59 6.94
N LEU A 166 -14.83 -11.37 5.87
CA LEU A 166 -15.50 -11.06 4.60
C LEU A 166 -17.02 -11.16 4.71
N ARG A 167 -17.55 -12.14 5.48
CA ARG A 167 -19.00 -12.25 5.74
C ARG A 167 -19.50 -11.06 6.53
N GLU A 168 -18.83 -10.70 7.63
CA GLU A 168 -19.19 -9.54 8.44
C GLU A 168 -19.18 -8.24 7.61
N GLN A 169 -18.15 -8.06 6.78
CA GLN A 169 -18.07 -6.90 5.90
C GLN A 169 -19.22 -6.86 4.89
N ALA A 170 -19.66 -8.01 4.37
CA ALA A 170 -20.78 -8.10 3.45
C ALA A 170 -22.10 -7.75 4.13
N GLU A 171 -22.33 -8.25 5.35
CA GLU A 171 -23.51 -7.95 6.16
C GLU A 171 -23.58 -6.48 6.54
N LEU A 172 -22.46 -5.90 7.01
CA LEU A 172 -22.38 -4.47 7.34
C LEU A 172 -22.65 -3.60 6.11
N LYS A 173 -22.09 -3.93 4.95
CA LYS A 173 -22.37 -3.20 3.69
C LYS A 173 -23.84 -3.29 3.29
N LYS A 174 -24.49 -4.42 3.54
CA LYS A 174 -25.92 -4.58 3.27
C LYS A 174 -26.75 -3.70 4.21
N ALA A 175 -26.48 -3.76 5.51
CA ALA A 175 -27.17 -2.93 6.51
C ALA A 175 -26.97 -1.43 6.25
N GLN A 176 -25.77 -1.01 5.84
CA GLN A 176 -25.48 0.37 5.48
C GLN A 176 -26.35 0.85 4.32
N LYS A 177 -26.50 0.05 3.26
CA LYS A 177 -27.36 0.38 2.11
C LYS A 177 -28.83 0.47 2.50
N GLU A 178 -29.29 -0.41 3.39
CA GLU A 178 -30.68 -0.39 3.88
C GLU A 178 -30.94 0.86 4.72
N ALA A 179 -30.01 1.23 5.61
CA ALA A 179 -30.10 2.44 6.41
C ALA A 179 -30.08 3.72 5.55
N GLU A 180 -29.26 3.76 4.50
CA GLU A 180 -29.21 4.90 3.57
C GLU A 180 -30.52 5.09 2.82
N ARG A 181 -31.12 3.99 2.32
CA ARG A 181 -32.44 4.02 1.67
C ARG A 181 -33.54 4.51 2.60
N GLU A 182 -33.51 4.07 3.86
CA GLU A 182 -34.49 4.50 4.85
C GLU A 182 -34.34 5.99 5.19
N LYS A 183 -33.09 6.47 5.29
CA LYS A 183 -32.78 7.89 5.47
C LYS A 183 -33.31 8.73 4.30
N GLU A 184 -33.05 8.33 3.06
CA GLU A 184 -33.58 9.02 1.87
C GLU A 184 -35.12 9.06 1.88
N ARG A 185 -35.76 7.97 2.33
CA ARG A 185 -37.22 7.88 2.44
C ARG A 185 -37.76 8.85 3.48
N GLU A 186 -37.12 8.97 4.63
CA GLU A 186 -37.50 9.94 5.68
C GLU A 186 -37.23 11.38 5.25
N GLU A 187 -36.07 11.66 4.64
CA GLU A 187 -35.75 12.98 4.09
C GLU A 187 -36.78 13.41 3.03
N GLY A 188 -37.17 12.49 2.14
CA GLY A 188 -38.22 12.73 1.14
C GLY A 188 -39.59 13.02 1.76
N LYS A 189 -39.96 12.34 2.85
CA LYS A 189 -41.20 12.63 3.60
C LYS A 189 -41.13 14.00 4.27
N SER A 190 -40.02 14.30 4.95
CA SER A 190 -39.77 15.58 5.62
C SER A 190 -39.85 16.75 4.64
N GLN A 191 -39.23 16.61 3.46
CA GLN A 191 -39.27 17.61 2.41
C GLN A 191 -40.68 17.86 1.88
N LYS A 192 -41.47 16.81 1.65
CA LYS A 192 -42.88 16.94 1.24
C LYS A 192 -43.71 17.68 2.29
N ALA A 193 -43.57 17.29 3.56
CA ALA A 193 -44.26 17.95 4.67
C ALA A 193 -43.87 19.43 4.79
N LYS A 194 -42.59 19.76 4.56
CA LYS A 194 -42.12 21.15 4.54
C LYS A 194 -42.77 21.98 3.44
N VAL A 195 -42.83 21.45 2.21
CA VAL A 195 -43.48 22.14 1.08
C VAL A 195 -44.97 22.34 1.33
N GLU A 196 -45.66 21.36 1.90
CA GLU A 196 -47.07 21.46 2.26
C GLU A 196 -47.29 22.53 3.34
N TRP A 197 -46.47 22.53 4.39
CA TRP A 197 -46.53 23.52 5.45
C TRP A 197 -46.25 24.95 4.94
N GLU A 198 -45.27 25.12 4.04
CA GLU A 198 -44.99 26.41 3.42
C GLU A 198 -46.17 26.92 2.57
N ARG A 199 -46.85 26.01 1.84
CA ARG A 199 -48.04 26.34 1.06
C ARG A 199 -49.19 26.81 1.95
N ASP A 200 -49.47 26.09 3.03
CA ASP A 200 -50.58 26.44 3.91
C ASP A 200 -50.28 27.72 4.71
N ARG A 201 -49.02 27.94 5.09
CA ARG A 201 -48.57 29.21 5.66
C ARG A 201 -48.83 30.39 4.71
N GLU A 202 -48.59 30.21 3.42
CA GLU A 202 -48.82 31.28 2.43
C GLU A 202 -50.32 31.57 2.25
N LYS A 203 -51.17 30.54 2.22
CA LYS A 203 -52.63 30.72 2.20
C LYS A 203 -53.13 31.50 3.42
N LEU A 204 -52.66 31.14 4.62
CA LEU A 204 -53.04 31.83 5.85
C LEU A 204 -52.58 33.30 5.84
N LYS A 205 -51.39 33.59 5.29
CA LYS A 205 -50.94 34.98 5.11
C LYS A 205 -51.83 35.77 4.16
N GLN A 206 -52.25 35.17 3.06
CA GLN A 206 -53.19 35.80 2.12
C GLN A 206 -54.52 36.09 2.82
N GLU A 207 -55.06 35.12 3.55
CA GLU A 207 -56.32 35.29 4.30
C GLU A 207 -56.22 36.39 5.38
N ILE A 208 -55.09 36.47 6.10
CA ILE A 208 -54.83 37.58 7.05
C ILE A 208 -54.80 38.93 6.33
N SER A 209 -54.10 39.02 5.20
CA SER A 209 -54.01 40.25 4.39
C SER A 209 -55.40 40.69 3.90
N ASP A 210 -56.21 39.76 3.40
CA ASP A 210 -57.56 40.04 2.92
C ASP A 210 -58.47 40.52 4.06
N LEU A 211 -58.37 39.90 5.25
CA LEU A 211 -59.13 40.31 6.44
C LEU A 211 -58.69 41.69 6.95
N GLU A 212 -57.40 42.02 6.90
CA GLU A 212 -56.88 43.33 7.26
C GLU A 212 -57.38 44.42 6.30
N GLU A 213 -57.39 44.16 4.99
CA GLU A 213 -57.94 45.08 3.98
C GLU A 213 -59.44 45.30 4.18
N GLN A 214 -60.21 44.23 4.40
CA GLN A 214 -61.63 44.32 4.71
C GLN A 214 -61.90 45.13 5.98
N ARG A 215 -61.09 44.95 7.03
CA ARG A 215 -61.19 45.70 8.28
C ARG A 215 -60.86 47.18 8.07
N ALA A 216 -59.83 47.51 7.30
CA ALA A 216 -59.46 48.88 6.97
C ALA A 216 -60.55 49.59 6.16
N ALA A 217 -61.08 48.93 5.12
CA ALA A 217 -62.19 49.45 4.32
C ALA A 217 -63.47 49.64 5.14
N GLY A 218 -63.77 48.72 6.06
CA GLY A 218 -64.89 48.84 7.00
C GLY A 218 -64.71 50.00 7.99
N GLY A 219 -63.49 50.21 8.50
CA GLY A 219 -63.14 51.33 9.36
C GLY A 219 -63.34 52.68 8.69
N GLY A 220 -62.87 52.83 7.45
CA GLY A 220 -63.05 54.05 6.66
C GLY A 220 -64.53 54.41 6.44
N ARG A 221 -65.37 53.41 6.10
CA ARG A 221 -66.84 53.63 5.97
C ARG A 221 -67.49 54.08 7.27
N MET A 222 -67.04 53.55 8.40
CA MET A 222 -67.57 53.90 9.71
C MET A 222 -67.13 55.32 10.14
N GLU A 223 -65.91 55.72 9.81
CA GLU A 223 -65.41 57.09 10.02
C GLU A 223 -66.12 58.12 9.12
N GLU A 224 -66.37 57.80 7.86
CA GLU A 224 -67.15 58.65 6.94
C GLU A 224 -68.57 58.90 7.46
N MET A 225 -69.30 57.83 7.83
CA MET A 225 -70.63 57.97 8.45
C MET A 225 -70.59 58.81 9.72
N ASN A 226 -69.59 58.63 10.58
CA ASN A 226 -69.48 59.38 11.83
C ASN A 226 -69.11 60.87 11.60
N GLY A 227 -68.31 61.17 10.57
CA GLY A 227 -67.99 62.53 10.14
C GLY A 227 -69.21 63.26 9.57
N GLU A 228 -70.02 62.59 8.76
CA GLU A 228 -71.30 63.12 8.28
C GLU A 228 -72.27 63.38 9.44
N THR A 229 -72.42 62.42 10.34
CA THR A 229 -73.31 62.55 11.51
C THR A 229 -72.91 63.73 12.41
N LYS A 230 -71.60 63.95 12.63
CA LYS A 230 -71.10 65.13 13.39
C LYS A 230 -71.36 66.45 12.67
N LYS A 231 -71.37 66.47 11.33
CA LYS A 231 -71.67 67.65 10.51
C LYS A 231 -73.11 68.14 10.71
N TYR A 232 -74.04 67.22 10.96
CA TYR A 232 -75.44 67.53 11.24
C TYR A 232 -75.71 67.97 12.68
N ILE A 233 -74.76 67.79 13.61
CA ILE A 233 -74.92 68.13 15.03
C ILE A 233 -74.39 69.54 15.37
N TYR A 234 -73.61 70.17 14.49
CA TYR A 234 -73.03 71.52 14.66
C TYR A 234 -73.69 72.61 13.79
N ILE A 235 -75.00 72.52 13.53
CA ILE A 235 -75.82 73.58 12.92
C ILE A 235 -76.83 74.08 13.95
#